data_AF-A0A3N4K7V4-F1
#
_entry.id   AF-A0A3N4K7V4-F1
#
_cell.length_a   1.000
_cell.length_b   1.000
_cell.length_c   1.000
_cell.angle_alpha   90.00
_cell.angle_beta   90.00
_cell.angle_gamma   90.00
#
_symmetry.space_group_name_H-M   'P 1'
#
loop_
_entity.id
_entity.type
_entity.pdbx_description
1 polymer ?
#
loop_
_entity_poly.entity_id
_entity_poly.type
_entity_poly.pdbx_seq_one_letter_code
_entity_poly.pdbx_strand_id
1 'polypeptide(L)'
;MVAHPPSPTLNLTFTRNQAYWTAHNLGTMNIICVHCHAKHWKAEPSRRRQAHGYRFESCCKYGDVVLEKLKQLPEPLNSLMGGTTLQSKNFLKDVRR
;
A
#
# COMPACT_ATOMS: atom_id res chain seq x y z
N MET A 1 -1.19 4.24 34.15
CA MET A 1 -1.83 5.35 33.39
C MET A 1 -0.87 5.68 32.26
N VAL A 2 -1.16 5.23 31.03
CA VAL A 2 -0.25 5.50 29.89
C VAL A 2 -0.69 6.83 29.27
N ALA A 3 0.20 7.82 29.29
CA ALA A 3 -0.03 9.09 28.62
C ALA A 3 -0.01 8.84 27.10
N HIS A 4 -1.14 9.03 26.43
CA HIS A 4 -1.19 9.06 24.98
C HIS A 4 -0.62 10.38 24.48
N PRO A 5 0.27 10.37 23.46
CA PRO A 5 0.71 11.61 22.83
C PRO A 5 -0.50 12.35 22.22
N PRO A 6 -0.56 13.68 22.29
CA PRO A 6 -1.61 14.45 21.64
C PRO A 6 -1.59 14.17 20.14
N SER A 7 -2.77 13.92 19.56
CA SER A 7 -2.93 13.77 18.12
C SER A 7 -2.27 14.96 17.40
N PRO A 8 -1.55 14.72 16.29
CA PRO A 8 -0.92 15.80 15.54
C PRO A 8 -2.01 16.80 15.11
N THR A 9 -1.91 18.02 15.61
CA THR A 9 -2.80 19.12 15.22
C THR A 9 -2.50 19.47 13.78
N LEU A 10 -3.30 18.93 12.86
CA LEU A 10 -3.30 19.35 11.46
C LEU A 10 -3.59 20.86 11.41
N ASN A 11 -2.74 21.59 10.68
CA ASN A 11 -2.80 23.04 10.60
C ASN A 11 -4.18 23.47 10.04
N LEU A 12 -4.86 24.42 10.69
CA LEU A 12 -6.23 24.83 10.35
C LEU A 12 -6.37 25.40 8.92
N THR A 13 -5.27 25.90 8.36
CA THR A 13 -5.18 26.32 6.95
C THR A 13 -5.26 25.15 5.97
N PHE A 14 -4.89 23.94 6.40
CA PHE A 14 -4.94 22.71 5.61
C PHE A 14 -6.33 22.04 5.63
N THR A 15 -7.10 22.22 6.72
CA THR A 15 -8.42 21.58 6.91
C THR A 15 -9.60 22.37 6.35
N ARG A 16 -9.39 23.62 5.91
CA ARG A 16 -10.46 24.52 5.41
C ARG A 16 -11.29 23.93 4.27
N ASN A 17 -10.70 23.05 3.46
CA ASN A 17 -11.35 22.40 2.32
C ASN A 17 -11.51 20.89 2.50
N GLN A 18 -11.39 20.35 3.73
CA GLN A 18 -11.49 18.92 3.97
C GLN A 18 -12.84 18.33 3.52
N ALA A 19 -13.91 19.11 3.61
CA ALA A 19 -15.25 18.74 3.11
C ALA A 19 -15.30 18.51 1.58
N TYR A 20 -14.30 19.00 0.83
CA TYR A 20 -14.20 18.83 -0.62
C TYR A 20 -13.19 17.75 -1.03
N TRP A 21 -12.52 17.11 -0.07
CA TRP A 21 -11.60 16.03 -0.38
C TRP A 21 -12.38 14.77 -0.72
N THR A 22 -12.24 14.34 -1.97
CA THR A 22 -12.66 13.02 -2.40
C THR A 22 -11.53 12.03 -2.17
N ALA A 23 -11.88 10.78 -1.87
CA ALA A 23 -10.89 9.71 -1.78
C ALA A 23 -10.12 9.63 -3.10
N HIS A 24 -8.80 9.77 -3.03
CA HIS A 24 -7.95 9.69 -4.21
C HIS A 24 -7.95 8.26 -4.76
N ASN A 25 -8.54 8.07 -5.93
CA ASN A 25 -8.68 6.76 -6.56
C ASN A 25 -7.68 6.59 -7.71
N LEU A 26 -6.62 5.81 -7.46
CA LEU A 26 -5.59 5.46 -8.45
C LEU A 26 -5.93 4.21 -9.28
N GLY A 27 -7.12 3.62 -9.08
CA GLY A 27 -7.53 2.36 -9.68
C GLY A 27 -6.92 1.14 -8.97
N THR A 28 -6.87 0.01 -9.68
CA THR A 28 -6.37 -1.26 -9.12
C THR A 28 -4.85 -1.28 -9.05
N MET A 29 -4.31 -1.72 -7.91
CA MET A 29 -2.87 -1.97 -7.70
C MET A 29 -2.46 -3.32 -8.31
N ASN A 30 -2.37 -3.38 -9.64
CA ASN A 30 -2.14 -4.62 -10.40
C ASN A 30 -0.89 -4.60 -11.29
N ILE A 31 -0.08 -3.54 -11.25
CA ILE A 31 1.18 -3.48 -12.00
C ILE A 31 2.25 -4.18 -11.17
N ILE A 32 2.92 -5.19 -11.73
CA ILE A 32 3.89 -6.00 -11.00
C ILE A 32 5.30 -5.54 -11.37
N CYS A 33 6.13 -5.22 -10.36
CA CYS A 33 7.55 -4.98 -10.54
C CYS A 33 8.26 -6.27 -10.98
N VAL A 34 9.05 -6.21 -12.04
CA VAL A 34 9.73 -7.41 -12.58
C VAL A 34 10.87 -7.93 -11.71
N HIS A 35 11.35 -7.14 -10.76
CA HIS A 35 12.49 -7.50 -9.90
C HIS A 35 12.06 -8.09 -8.56
N CYS A 36 11.17 -7.40 -7.84
CA CYS A 36 10.74 -7.82 -6.50
C CYS A 36 9.28 -8.32 -6.43
N HIS A 37 8.55 -8.29 -7.55
CA HIS A 37 7.14 -8.69 -7.65
C HIS A 37 6.17 -7.88 -6.77
N ALA A 38 6.61 -6.74 -6.22
CA ALA A 38 5.73 -5.78 -5.57
C ALA A 38 4.65 -5.29 -6.55
N LYS A 39 3.42 -5.14 -6.05
CA LYS A 39 2.29 -4.59 -6.79
C LYS A 39 2.24 -3.09 -6.63
N HIS A 40 1.96 -2.39 -7.73
CA HIS A 40 1.97 -0.95 -7.88
C HIS A 40 0.73 -0.48 -8.64
N TRP A 41 0.44 0.82 -8.56
CA TRP A 41 -0.55 1.46 -9.42
C TRP A 41 0.07 1.92 -10.72
N LYS A 42 -0.74 1.97 -11.79
CA LYS A 42 -0.28 2.41 -13.12
C LYS A 42 0.25 3.85 -13.14
N ALA A 43 -0.18 4.69 -12.20
CA ALA A 43 0.22 6.09 -12.08
C ALA A 43 1.56 6.30 -11.35
N GLU A 44 2.09 5.30 -10.64
CA GLU A 44 3.31 5.41 -9.83
C GLU A 44 4.64 5.40 -10.61
N PRO A 45 4.82 4.63 -11.70
CA PRO A 45 6.12 4.55 -12.34
C PRO A 45 6.49 5.91 -12.97
N SER A 46 7.65 6.46 -12.59
CA SER A 46 8.20 7.67 -13.19
C SER A 46 8.62 7.49 -14.66
N ARG A 47 8.80 6.23 -15.10
CA ARG A 47 9.16 5.86 -16.47
C ARG A 47 8.13 4.90 -17.05
N ARG A 48 7.81 5.07 -18.34
CA ARG A 48 6.92 4.15 -19.07
C ARG A 48 7.48 2.72 -19.03
N ARG A 49 6.58 1.74 -19.20
CA ARG A 49 6.91 0.32 -19.37
C ARG A 49 8.10 0.17 -20.32
N GLN A 50 9.14 -0.52 -19.88
CA GLN A 50 10.29 -0.85 -20.73
C GLN A 50 10.00 -2.17 -21.47
N ALA A 51 10.80 -2.51 -22.47
CA ALA A 51 10.65 -3.78 -23.20
C ALA A 51 10.57 -5.00 -22.27
N HIS A 52 11.28 -4.96 -21.14
CA HIS A 52 11.34 -6.02 -20.14
C HIS A 52 10.32 -5.90 -19.00
N GLY A 53 9.33 -5.00 -19.10
CA GLY A 53 8.27 -4.82 -18.10
C GLY A 53 8.42 -3.57 -17.22
N TYR A 54 7.73 -3.56 -16.08
CA TYR A 54 7.70 -2.41 -15.16
C TYR A 54 8.78 -2.54 -14.08
N ARG A 55 9.55 -1.47 -13.89
CA ARG A 55 10.58 -1.35 -12.85
C ARG A 55 10.29 -0.09 -12.04
N PHE A 56 10.53 -0.16 -10.74
CA PHE A 56 10.17 0.90 -9.82
C PHE A 56 11.36 1.21 -8.91
N GLU A 57 11.57 2.50 -8.69
CA GLU A 57 12.55 2.98 -7.70
C GLU A 57 12.08 2.69 -6.28
N SER A 58 10.80 2.93 -6.02
CA SER A 58 10.19 2.93 -4.69
C SER A 58 10.19 1.58 -3.97
N CYS A 59 10.27 0.46 -4.68
CA CYS A 59 10.29 -0.87 -4.04
C CYS A 59 11.71 -1.45 -3.95
N CYS A 60 12.44 -1.57 -5.05
CA CYS A 60 13.72 -2.28 -5.09
C CYS A 60 14.82 -1.48 -5.79
N LYS A 61 14.65 -0.16 -5.93
CA LYS A 61 15.57 0.72 -6.66
C LYS A 61 15.93 0.14 -8.02
N TYR A 62 14.90 -0.16 -8.82
CA TYR A 62 15.05 -0.78 -10.14
C TYR A 62 15.75 -2.15 -10.17
N GLY A 63 15.85 -2.85 -9.05
CA GLY A 63 16.54 -4.14 -8.92
C GLY A 63 17.90 -4.05 -8.21
N ASP A 64 18.35 -2.84 -7.86
CA ASP A 64 19.64 -2.62 -7.19
C ASP A 64 19.64 -3.07 -5.72
N VAL A 65 18.45 -3.25 -5.13
CA VAL A 65 18.29 -3.68 -3.73
C VAL A 65 17.49 -4.97 -3.67
N VAL A 66 18.05 -5.97 -2.97
CA VAL A 66 17.33 -7.19 -2.61
C VAL A 66 16.51 -6.92 -1.36
N LEU A 67 15.18 -6.98 -1.49
CA LEU A 67 14.28 -6.91 -0.35
C LEU A 67 14.19 -8.28 0.32
N GLU A 68 14.40 -8.32 1.63
CA GLU A 68 14.12 -9.51 2.42
C GLU A 68 12.64 -9.86 2.37
N LYS A 69 12.33 -11.17 2.44
CA LYS A 69 10.95 -11.62 2.52
C LYS A 69 10.34 -11.16 3.84
N LEU A 70 9.08 -10.70 3.76
CA LEU A 70 8.32 -10.36 4.95
C LEU A 70 8.22 -11.58 5.87
N LYS A 71 8.41 -11.36 7.17
CA LYS A 71 8.15 -12.37 8.19
C LYS A 71 6.67 -12.74 8.15
N GLN A 72 6.36 -14.00 8.48
CA GLN A 72 4.99 -14.45 8.59
C GLN A 72 4.27 -13.62 9.67
N LEU A 73 3.03 -13.22 9.38
CA LEU A 73 2.22 -12.48 10.33
C LEU A 73 1.82 -13.40 11.51
N PRO A 74 1.59 -12.84 12.71
CA PRO A 74 0.99 -13.61 13.80
C PRO A 74 -0.48 -13.97 13.47
N GLU A 75 -0.99 -15.06 14.04
CA GLU A 75 -2.42 -15.39 13.97
C GLU A 75 -3.24 -14.45 14.88
N PRO A 76 -4.48 -14.09 14.51
CA PRO A 76 -5.24 -14.57 13.34
C PRO A 76 -4.95 -13.81 12.02
N LEU A 77 -4.07 -12.80 12.05
CA LEU A 77 -3.85 -11.91 10.91
C LEU A 77 -3.31 -12.63 9.68
N ASN A 78 -2.45 -13.62 9.89
CA ASN A 78 -1.91 -14.42 8.80
C ASN A 78 -3.00 -15.22 8.06
N SER A 79 -3.92 -15.88 8.78
CA SER A 79 -5.10 -16.52 8.17
C SER A 79 -6.06 -15.54 7.52
N LEU A 80 -6.25 -14.35 8.10
CA LEU A 80 -7.15 -13.34 7.54
C LEU A 80 -6.58 -12.71 6.26
N MET A 81 -5.28 -12.46 6.21
CA MET A 81 -4.60 -11.85 5.06
C MET A 81 -4.39 -12.82 3.90
N GLY A 82 -4.11 -14.10 4.20
CA GLY A 82 -3.80 -15.12 3.19
C GLY A 82 -4.97 -16.05 2.84
N GLY A 83 -6.05 -16.04 3.62
CA GLY A 83 -7.14 -17.00 3.48
C GLY A 83 -8.12 -16.68 2.34
N THR A 84 -8.87 -17.70 1.93
CA THR A 84 -9.94 -17.61 0.91
C THR A 84 -11.34 -17.70 1.49
N THR A 85 -11.46 -17.74 2.83
CA THR A 85 -12.72 -17.82 3.56
C THR A 85 -13.54 -16.54 3.40
N LEU A 86 -14.83 -16.58 3.73
CA LEU A 86 -15.68 -15.39 3.76
C LEU A 86 -15.12 -14.31 4.72
N GLN A 87 -14.60 -14.72 5.87
CA GLN A 87 -13.97 -13.81 6.83
C GLN A 87 -12.74 -13.14 6.24
N SER A 88 -11.85 -13.89 5.58
CA SER A 88 -10.66 -13.33 4.92
C SER A 88 -11.04 -12.34 3.82
N LYS A 89 -12.06 -12.66 3.00
CA LYS A 89 -12.56 -11.76 1.96
C LYS A 89 -13.14 -10.46 2.51
N ASN A 90 -13.94 -10.55 3.58
CA ASN A 90 -14.50 -9.38 4.25
C ASN A 90 -13.38 -8.52 4.85
N PHE A 91 -12.43 -9.16 5.55
CA PHE A 91 -11.27 -8.48 6.12
C PHE A 91 -10.46 -7.73 5.05
N LEU A 92 -10.10 -8.40 3.94
CA LEU A 92 -9.33 -7.78 2.85
C LEU A 92 -10.08 -6.63 2.15
N LYS A 93 -11.41 -6.67 2.12
CA LYS A 93 -12.25 -5.59 1.57
C LYS A 93 -12.19 -4.34 2.44
N ASP A 94 -12.14 -4.51 3.76
CA ASP A 94 -12.28 -3.41 4.72
C ASP A 94 -10.94 -2.93 5.31
N VAL A 95 -9.84 -3.68 5.20
CA VAL A 95 -8.52 -3.34 5.79
C VAL A 95 -7.91 -2.00 5.30
N ARG A 96 -8.45 -1.43 4.22
CA ARG A 96 -8.01 -0.13 3.65
C ARG A 96 -9.08 0.97 3.75
N ARG A 97 -10.21 0.68 4.39
CA ARG A 97 -11.28 1.65 4.64
C ARG A 97 -11.04 2.34 5.96
#